data_AF-A0A9X9Q411-F1
#
_entry.id   AF-A0A9X9Q411-F1
#
_cell.length_a   1.000
_cell.length_b   1.000
_cell.length_c   1.000
_cell.angle_alpha   90.00
_cell.angle_beta   90.00
_cell.angle_gamma   90.00
#
_symmetry.space_group_name_H-M   'P 1'
#
loop_
_entity.id
_entity.type
_entity.pdbx_description
1 polymer ?
#
loop_
_entity_poly.entity_id
_entity_poly.type
_entity_poly.pdbx_seq_one_letter_code
_entity_poly.pdbx_strand_id
1 'polypeptide(L)' 'MAIDWLTRNLYFVDHVSDRIFVCNYNGSVCVTLIDLELHNPKAIAVDPIAG' A
#
# COMPACT_ATOMS: atom_id res chain seq x y z
N MET A 1 0.32 -6.82 -3.00
CA MET A 1 1.46 -6.09 -2.41
C MET A 1 2.33 -5.57 -3.53
N ALA A 2 2.89 -4.38 -3.37
CA ALA A 2 3.77 -3.76 -4.34
C ALA A 2 4.86 -2.96 -3.62
N ILE A 3 6.04 -2.85 -4.24
CA ILE A 3 7.21 -2.17 -3.68
C ILE A 3 7.54 -0.98 -4.57
N ASP A 4 7.64 0.19 -3.96
CA ASP A 4 8.29 1.34 -4.57
C ASP A 4 9.80 1.23 -4.29
N TRP A 5 10.57 0.91 -5.33
CA TRP A 5 12.04 0.77 -5.22
C TRP A 5 12.76 2.12 -5.15
N LEU A 6 12.12 3.22 -5.56
CA LEU A 6 12.69 4.55 -5.55
C LEU A 6 12.68 5.12 -4.13
N THR A 7 11.52 5.07 -3.46
CA THR A 7 11.36 5.58 -2.09
C THR A 7 11.58 4.52 -1.02
N ARG A 8 11.69 3.24 -1.42
CA ARG A 8 11.76 2.07 -0.52
C ARG A 8 10.54 1.99 0.40
N ASN A 9 9.36 2.12 -0.18
CA ASN A 9 8.07 1.95 0.50
C ASN A 9 7.37 0.67 0.03
N LEU A 10 6.59 0.09 0.93
CA LEU A 10 5.83 -1.12 0.72
C LEU A 10 4.34 -0.82 0.81
N TYR A 11 3.61 -1.11 -0.26
CA TYR A 11 2.18 -0.92 -0.38
C TYR A 11 1.46 -2.25 -0.33
N PHE A 12 0.42 -2.38 0.48
CA PHE A 12 -0.35 -3.62 0.55
C PHE A 12 -1.82 -3.36 0.87
N VAL A 13 -2.62 -4.35 0.50
CA VAL A 13 -4.04 -4.42 0.76
C VAL A 13 -4.22 -5.24 2.04
N ASP A 14 -4.96 -4.71 3.00
CA ASP A 14 -5.50 -5.47 4.12
C ASP A 14 -6.93 -5.89 3.79
N HIS A 15 -7.12 -7.21 3.64
CA HIS A 15 -8.42 -7.80 3.36
C HIS A 15 -9.34 -7.89 4.58
N VAL A 16 -8.81 -7.70 5.80
CA VAL A 16 -9.63 -7.74 7.03
C VAL A 16 -10.36 -6.43 7.22
N SER A 17 -9.69 -5.30 6.98
CA SER A 17 -10.27 -3.97 7.15
C SER A 17 -10.67 -3.26 5.85
N ASP A 18 -10.48 -3.90 4.69
CA ASP A 18 -10.66 -3.31 3.36
C ASP A 18 -9.92 -1.98 3.22
N ARG A 19 -8.61 -2.00 3.51
CA ARG A 19 -7.73 -0.80 3.49
C ARG A 19 -6.49 -1.02 2.66
N ILE A 20 -5.93 0.08 2.16
CA ILE A 20 -4.60 0.10 1.57
C ILE A 20 -3.66 0.81 2.54
N PHE A 21 -2.53 0.18 2.82
CA PHE A 21 -1.50 0.71 3.69
C PHE A 21 -0.22 0.97 2.90
N VAL A 22 0.54 1.94 3.40
CA VAL A 22 1.94 2.14 3.03
C VAL A 22 2.80 1.99 4.29
N CYS A 23 3.89 1.24 4.20
CA CYS A 23 4.91 1.20 5.22
C CYS A 23 6.28 1.55 4.62
N ASN A 24 7.20 1.98 5.47
CA ASN A 24 8.61 1.98 5.09
C ASN A 24 9.12 0.54 4.83
N TYR A 25 10.26 0.40 4.15
CA TYR A 25 10.82 -0.89 3.73
C TYR A 25 10.94 -1.95 4.85
N ASN A 26 11.20 -1.53 6.08
CA ASN A 26 11.35 -2.46 7.22
C ASN A 26 10.04 -2.67 8.01
N GLY A 27 8.93 -2.08 7.59
CA GLY A 27 7.62 -2.20 8.22
C GLY A 27 7.50 -1.52 9.60
N SER A 28 8.48 -0.73 10.02
CA SER A 28 8.47 -0.11 11.35
C SER A 28 7.47 1.05 11.48
N VAL A 29 7.14 1.69 10.36
CA VAL A 29 6.15 2.77 10.30
C VAL A 29 5.18 2.46 9.18
N CYS A 30 3.90 2.42 9.51
CA CYS A 30 2.81 2.14 8.59
C CYS A 30 1.70 3.16 8.75
N VAL A 31 1.13 3.61 7.63
CA VAL A 31 0.02 4.57 7.59
C VAL A 31 -1.05 4.05 6.65
N THR A 32 -2.31 4.28 7.02
CA THR A 32 -3.47 4.04 6.16
C THR A 32 -3.45 5.03 5.00
N LEU A 33 -3.37 4.53 3.76
CA LEU A 33 -3.35 5.35 2.56
C LEU A 33 -4.77 5.55 2.00
N ILE A 34 -5.57 4.49 1.98
CA ILE A 34 -6.96 4.51 1.53
C ILE A 34 -7.80 3.65 2.48
N ASP A 35 -8.88 4.22 3.02
CA ASP A 35 -9.84 3.55 3.91
C ASP A 35 -11.32 3.81 3.60
N LEU A 36 -11.59 4.50 2.50
CA LEU A 36 -12.94 4.79 2.03
C LEU A 36 -13.18 4.08 0.70
N GLU A 37 -14.42 3.62 0.51
CA GLU A 37 -14.94 3.09 -0.76
C GLU A 37 -14.17 1.89 -1.34
N LEU A 38 -13.41 1.18 -0.51
CA LEU A 38 -12.81 -0.10 -0.87
C LEU A 38 -13.79 -1.22 -0.57
N HIS A 39 -14.03 -2.09 -1.56
CA HIS A 39 -14.86 -3.27 -1.38
C HIS A 39 -14.13 -4.49 -1.93
N ASN A 40 -13.65 -5.35 -1.03
CA ASN A 40 -12.90 -6.55 -1.38
C ASN A 40 -11.72 -6.31 -2.37
N PRO A 41 -10.84 -5.32 -2.11
CA PRO A 41 -9.66 -5.08 -2.93
C PRO A 41 -8.79 -6.34 -3.04
N LYS A 42 -8.24 -6.62 -4.23
CA LYS A 42 -7.48 -7.86 -4.51
C LYS A 42 -6.01 -7.63 -4.79
N ALA A 43 -5.71 -6.65 -5.63
CA ALA A 43 -4.37 -6.41 -6.13
C ALA A 43 -4.05 -4.92 -6.10
N ILE A 44 -2.76 -4.62 -6.06
CA ILE A 44 -2.22 -3.26 -6.10
C ILE A 44 -0.95 -3.28 -6.94
N ALA A 45 -0.77 -2.25 -7.75
CA ALA A 45 0.45 -1.93 -8.48
C ALA A 45 0.81 -0.47 -8.19
N VAL A 46 2.09 -0.13 -8.26
CA VAL A 46 2.59 1.23 -8.12
C VAL A 46 3.50 1.53 -9.31
N ASP A 47 3.44 2.76 -9.80
CA ASP A 47 4.39 3.34 -10.75
C ASP A 47 5.21 4.41 -10.03
N PRO A 48 6.41 4.07 -9.52
CA PRO A 48 7.26 5.02 -8.80
C PRO A 48 7.76 6.20 -9.63
N ILE A 49 7.71 6.12 -10.97
CA ILE A 49 8.25 7.16 -11.85
C ILE A 49 7.15 8.16 -12.22
N ALA A 50 5.92 7.68 -12.47
CA ALA A 50 4.79 8.54 -12.80
C ALA A 50 4.13 9.18 -11.57
N GLY A 51 4.18 8.50 -10.41
CA GLY A 51 3.39 8.85 -9.22
C GLY A 51 1.93 8.44 -9.34
#